data_AF-A0A970CAM5-F1
#
_entry.id   AF-A0A970CAM5-F1
#
_cell.length_a   1.000
_cell.length_b   1.000
_cell.length_c   1.000
_cell.angle_alpha   90.00
_cell.angle_beta   90.00
_cell.angle_gamma   90.00
#
_symmetry.space_group_name_H-M   'P 1'
#
loop_
_entity.id
_entity.type
_entity.pdbx_description
1 polymer ?
#
loop_
_entity_poly.entity_id
_entity_poly.type
_entity_poly.pdbx_seq_one_letter_code
_entity_poly.pdbx_strand_id
1 'polypeptide(L)'
;MSEQDAGRILPSPNEERDKTLLRGRVVSGMPLSQAARKRIVQHFEALLGCHVTLSSHVDQTLIAGVRVEINGRAYDGSLRGQLTNVRKMLTRYDEEEL
;
A
#
# COMPACT_ATOMS: atom_id res chain seq x y z
N MET A 1 -26.67 -19.79 -11.32
CA MET A 1 -25.72 -20.92 -11.26
C MET A 1 -25.13 -21.05 -12.65
N SER A 2 -23.83 -21.05 -12.97
CA SER A 2 -22.60 -20.56 -12.35
C SER A 2 -21.59 -20.68 -13.49
N GLU A 3 -21.17 -19.58 -14.13
CA GLU A 3 -20.06 -19.61 -15.10
C GLU A 3 -18.95 -18.72 -14.56
N GLN A 4 -18.21 -19.30 -13.61
CA GLN A 4 -16.94 -18.78 -13.15
C GLN A 4 -15.85 -19.42 -14.01
N ASP A 5 -15.42 -18.73 -15.06
CA ASP A 5 -14.13 -19.01 -15.69
C ASP A 5 -13.51 -17.71 -16.21
N ALA A 6 -13.27 -16.79 -15.26
CA ALA A 6 -12.49 -15.60 -15.52
C ALA A 6 -11.00 -15.99 -15.50
N GLY A 7 -10.45 -16.14 -16.72
CA GLY A 7 -9.09 -16.52 -17.02
C GLY A 7 -8.04 -15.95 -16.06
N ARG A 8 -7.35 -16.87 -15.38
CA ARG A 8 -6.17 -16.59 -14.57
C ARG A 8 -5.03 -16.21 -15.51
N ILE A 9 -4.91 -14.93 -15.84
CA ILE A 9 -3.74 -14.40 -16.57
C ILE A 9 -2.54 -14.50 -15.63
N LEU A 10 -1.81 -15.61 -15.73
CA LEU A 10 -0.42 -15.70 -15.32
C LEU A 10 0.39 -14.76 -16.23
N PRO A 11 1.11 -13.76 -15.71
CA PRO A 11 2.03 -13.01 -16.55
C PRO A 11 3.17 -13.92 -17.02
N SER A 12 3.48 -13.83 -18.33
CA SER A 12 4.54 -14.56 -19.02
C SER A 12 5.92 -14.33 -18.37
N PRO A 13 6.75 -15.37 -18.13
CA PRO A 13 7.88 -15.28 -17.19
C PRO A 13 9.24 -15.02 -17.86
N ASN A 14 9.38 -14.03 -18.76
CA ASN A 14 10.64 -13.99 -19.55
C ASN A 14 11.18 -12.64 -20.08
N GLU A 15 11.03 -11.51 -19.39
CA GLU A 15 11.71 -10.25 -19.80
C GLU A 15 12.42 -9.45 -18.69
N GLU A 16 12.46 -9.94 -17.44
CA GLU A 16 12.79 -9.09 -16.28
C GLU A 16 13.98 -9.58 -15.44
N ARG A 17 15.09 -9.91 -16.10
CA ARG A 17 16.27 -10.48 -15.40
C ARG A 17 17.22 -9.46 -14.77
N ASP A 18 17.05 -8.15 -14.99
CA ASP A 18 18.02 -7.13 -14.53
C ASP A 18 17.44 -6.01 -13.65
N LYS A 19 16.20 -6.15 -13.18
CA LYS A 19 15.61 -5.18 -12.25
C LYS A 19 15.83 -5.62 -10.80
N THR A 20 16.38 -4.73 -9.99
CA THR A 20 16.54 -4.92 -8.54
C THR A 20 15.21 -5.32 -7.89
N LEU A 21 15.21 -6.39 -7.10
CA LEU A 21 14.03 -6.84 -6.36
C LEU A 21 14.02 -6.19 -4.97
N LEU A 22 13.04 -5.32 -4.72
CA LEU A 22 12.77 -4.74 -3.42
C LEU A 22 11.66 -5.50 -2.70
N ARG A 23 11.86 -5.74 -1.42
CA ARG A 23 10.87 -6.36 -0.53
C ARG A 23 10.25 -5.31 0.37
N GLY A 24 8.97 -5.47 0.64
CA GLY A 24 8.24 -4.59 1.53
C GLY A 24 7.05 -5.25 2.22
N ARG A 25 6.38 -4.43 3.01
CA ARG A 25 5.17 -4.79 3.75
C ARG A 25 4.08 -3.77 3.45
N VAL A 26 2.89 -4.26 3.14
CA VAL A 26 1.67 -3.45 3.10
C VAL A 26 0.81 -3.81 4.32
N VAL A 27 0.40 -2.79 5.05
CA VAL A 27 -0.50 -2.87 6.19
C VAL A 27 -1.81 -2.20 5.81
N SER A 28 -2.93 -2.89 5.99
CA SER A 28 -4.26 -2.37 5.64
C SER A 28 -5.28 -2.66 6.74
N GLY A 29 -6.34 -1.85 6.81
CA GLY A 29 -7.44 -2.04 7.76
C GLY A 29 -8.24 -3.33 7.55
N MET A 30 -8.28 -3.79 6.29
CA MET A 30 -9.04 -4.95 5.85
C MET A 30 -8.21 -5.79 4.88
N PRO A 31 -8.52 -7.08 4.70
CA PRO A 31 -7.84 -7.92 3.73
C PRO A 31 -7.86 -7.31 2.32
N LEU A 32 -6.68 -7.17 1.71
CA LEU A 32 -6.57 -6.70 0.34
C LEU A 32 -6.94 -7.81 -0.65
N SER A 33 -7.82 -7.50 -1.61
CA SER A 33 -8.10 -8.35 -2.76
C SER A 33 -6.86 -8.51 -3.64
N GLN A 34 -6.80 -9.59 -4.44
CA GLN A 34 -5.66 -9.81 -5.35
C GLN A 34 -5.50 -8.66 -6.35
N ALA A 35 -6.60 -8.13 -6.88
CA ALA A 35 -6.57 -6.97 -7.78
C ALA A 35 -5.99 -5.72 -7.10
N ALA A 36 -6.38 -5.45 -5.84
CA ALA A 36 -5.84 -4.33 -5.09
C ALA A 36 -4.34 -4.49 -4.82
N ARG A 37 -3.90 -5.69 -4.43
CA ARG A 37 -2.47 -6.01 -4.23
C ARG A 37 -1.67 -5.78 -5.51
N LYS A 38 -2.16 -6.27 -6.65
CA LYS A 38 -1.50 -6.10 -7.95
C LYS A 38 -1.36 -4.63 -8.33
N ARG A 39 -2.41 -3.82 -8.15
CA ARG A 39 -2.34 -2.37 -8.42
C ARG A 39 -1.31 -1.67 -7.53
N ILE A 40 -1.25 -2.01 -6.25
CA ILE A 40 -0.27 -1.43 -5.32
C ILE A 40 1.14 -1.79 -5.77
N VAL A 41 1.41 -3.07 -6.07
CA VAL A 41 2.72 -3.52 -6.57
C VAL A 41 3.09 -2.76 -7.84
N GLN A 42 2.23 -2.75 -8.85
CA GLN A 42 2.48 -2.04 -10.12
C GLN A 42 2.75 -0.54 -9.92
N HIS A 43 2.04 0.11 -9.00
CA HIS A 43 2.27 1.51 -8.68
C HIS A 43 3.66 1.74 -8.09
N PHE A 44 4.09 0.89 -7.14
CA PHE A 44 5.42 1.01 -6.54
C PHE A 44 6.54 0.57 -7.49
N GLU A 45 6.30 -0.40 -8.36
CA GLU A 45 7.26 -0.78 -9.41
C GLU A 45 7.47 0.37 -10.41
N ALA A 46 6.40 1.06 -10.82
CA ALA A 46 6.49 2.24 -11.67
C ALA A 46 7.17 3.42 -10.94
N LEU A 47 6.90 3.61 -9.65
CA LEU A 47 7.47 4.69 -8.85
C LEU A 47 8.96 4.49 -8.55
N LEU A 48 9.38 3.25 -8.30
CA LEU A 48 10.75 2.90 -7.88
C LEU A 48 11.62 2.41 -9.05
N GLY A 49 11.02 2.11 -10.21
CA GLY A 49 11.72 1.63 -11.41
C GLY A 49 12.29 0.22 -11.28
N CYS A 50 11.82 -0.56 -10.31
CA CYS A 50 12.36 -1.86 -9.94
C CYS A 50 11.24 -2.84 -9.58
N HIS A 51 11.55 -4.12 -9.39
CA HIS A 51 10.54 -5.08 -8.95
C HIS A 51 10.23 -4.93 -7.47
N VAL A 52 8.96 -5.12 -7.11
CA VAL A 52 8.52 -5.00 -5.72
C VAL A 52 7.71 -6.22 -5.31
N THR A 53 8.15 -6.89 -4.24
CA THR A 53 7.36 -7.93 -3.58
C THR A 53 6.85 -7.41 -2.24
N LEU A 54 5.52 -7.38 -2.09
CA LEU A 54 4.86 -6.90 -0.86
C LEU A 54 4.21 -8.05 -0.09
N SER A 55 4.56 -8.16 1.19
CA SER A 55 3.83 -8.99 2.15
C SER A 55 2.63 -8.21 2.70
N SER A 56 1.46 -8.85 2.80
CA SER A 56 0.24 -8.21 3.32
C SER A 56 -0.01 -8.52 4.78
N HIS A 57 -0.26 -7.50 5.59
CA HIS A 57 -0.67 -7.61 6.98
C HIS A 57 -1.96 -6.80 7.22
N VAL A 58 -2.86 -7.31 8.05
CA VAL A 58 -4.11 -6.62 8.40
C VAL A 58 -3.97 -6.06 9.81
N ASP A 59 -4.14 -4.74 9.94
CA ASP A 59 -4.15 -4.04 11.22
C ASP A 59 -5.50 -3.33 11.37
N GLN A 60 -6.34 -3.85 12.27
CA GLN A 60 -7.70 -3.34 12.50
C GLN A 60 -7.72 -1.93 13.10
N THR A 61 -6.59 -1.40 13.59
CA THR A 61 -6.51 0.00 14.04
C THR A 61 -6.52 0.99 12.87
N LEU A 62 -6.27 0.51 11.65
CA LEU A 62 -6.46 1.27 10.42
C LEU A 62 -7.93 1.16 9.99
N ILE A 63 -8.66 2.27 10.07
CA ILE A 63 -10.08 2.31 9.65
C ILE A 63 -10.20 2.12 8.13
N ALA A 64 -9.34 2.82 7.37
CA ALA A 64 -9.29 2.75 5.92
C ALA A 64 -7.91 3.17 5.38
N GLY A 65 -7.65 2.82 4.12
CA GLY A 65 -6.39 3.09 3.43
C GLY A 65 -5.31 2.03 3.70
N VAL A 66 -4.08 2.35 3.30
CA VAL A 66 -2.94 1.43 3.39
C VAL A 66 -1.68 2.17 3.82
N ARG A 67 -0.80 1.46 4.52
CA ARG A 67 0.57 1.88 4.80
C ARG A 67 1.52 0.90 4.15
N VAL A 68 2.48 1.40 3.39
CA VAL A 68 3.46 0.57 2.67
C VAL A 68 4.84 0.90 3.16
N GLU A 69 5.63 -0.12 3.48
CA GLU A 69 7.02 0.03 3.89
C GLU A 69 7.92 -0.75 2.92
N ILE A 70 8.82 -0.06 2.23
CA ILE A 70 9.76 -0.64 1.26
C ILE A 70 11.13 -0.02 1.50
N ASN A 71 12.16 -0.84 1.67
CA ASN A 71 13.55 -0.39 1.83
C ASN A 71 13.73 0.68 2.93
N GLY A 72 13.07 0.49 4.09
CA GLY A 72 13.12 1.43 5.22
C GLY A 72 12.35 2.74 5.01
N ARG A 73 11.67 2.92 3.88
CA ARG A 73 10.79 4.07 3.62
C ARG A 73 9.33 3.69 3.86
N ALA A 74 8.64 4.48 4.67
CA ALA A 74 7.22 4.32 4.92
C ALA A 74 6.40 5.33 4.09
N TYR A 75 5.44 4.80 3.35
CA TYR A 75 4.44 5.53 2.59
C TYR A 75 3.10 5.34 3.28
N ASP A 76 2.58 6.39 3.90
CA ASP A 76 1.32 6.35 4.63
C ASP A 76 0.19 6.98 3.80
N GLY A 77 -0.68 6.12 3.26
CA GLY A 77 -1.93 6.48 2.63
C GLY A 77 -3.14 6.13 3.49
N SER A 78 -2.96 5.97 4.81
CA SER A 78 -4.05 5.63 5.71
C SER A 78 -4.92 6.84 6.05
N LEU A 79 -6.22 6.59 6.21
CA LEU A 79 -7.17 7.61 6.64
C LEU A 79 -6.85 8.10 8.05
N ARG A 80 -6.26 7.24 8.89
CA ARG A 80 -5.77 7.60 10.23
C ARG A 80 -4.69 8.68 10.15
N GLY A 81 -3.71 8.54 9.26
CA GLY A 81 -2.67 9.55 9.04
C GLY A 81 -3.26 10.90 8.60
N GLN A 82 -4.20 10.87 7.66
CA GLN A 82 -4.90 12.07 7.19
C GLN A 82 -5.68 12.76 8.31
N LEU A 83 -6.49 12.03 9.07
CA LEU A 83 -7.24 12.59 10.21
C LEU A 83 -6.33 13.12 11.31
N THR A 84 -5.20 12.46 11.56
CA THR A 84 -4.19 12.94 12.52
C THR A 84 -3.60 14.28 12.08
N ASN A 85 -3.31 14.44 10.78
CA ASN A 85 -2.81 15.70 10.25
C ASN A 85 -3.86 16.82 10.35
N VAL A 86 -5.12 16.53 10.03
CA VAL A 86 -6.23 17.47 10.20
C VAL A 86 -6.36 17.88 11.68
N ARG A 87 -6.36 16.93 12.61
CA ARG A 87 -6.42 17.22 14.05
C ARG A 87 -5.28 18.14 14.48
N LYS A 88 -4.04 17.87 14.06
CA LYS A 88 -2.87 18.72 14.38
C LYS A 88 -3.03 20.15 13.85
N MET A 89 -3.64 20.33 12.68
CA MET A 89 -3.91 21.68 12.15
C MET A 89 -4.95 22.41 13.00
N LEU A 90 -5.98 21.71 13.46
CA LEU A 90 -7.07 22.30 14.25
C LEU A 90 -6.66 22.61 15.70
N THR A 91 -5.80 21.79 16.31
CA THR A 91 -5.37 21.99 17.71
C THR A 91 -4.17 22.93 17.86
N ARG A 92 -3.53 23.35 16.75
CA ARG A 92 -2.40 24.29 16.78
C ARG A 92 -2.80 25.72 17.16
N TYR A 93 -4.09 26.04 17.13
CA TYR A 93 -4.59 27.36 17.50
C TYR A 93 -4.70 27.60 19.02
N ASP A 94 -4.43 26.58 19.86
CA ASP A 94 -4.61 26.70 21.33
C ASP A 94 -3.30 26.89 22.13
N GLU A 95 -2.11 26.81 21.52
CA GLU A 95 -0.83 26.82 22.26
C GLU A 95 0.00 28.13 22.16
N GLU A 96 -0.49 29.18 21.47
CA GLU A 96 0.23 30.49 21.39
C GLU A 96 -0.27 31.57 22.39
N GLU A 97 -1.13 31.23 23.35
CA GLU A 97 -1.67 32.19 24.35
C GLU A 97 -1.41 31.83 25.83
N LEU A 98 -0.24 31.23 26.14
CA LEU A 98 0.24 31.10 27.54
C LEU A 98 1.74 31.42 27.64
#